data_AF-A0A2Z4IE25-F1
#
_entry.id   AF-A0A2Z4IE25-F1
#
_cell.length_a   1.000
_cell.length_b   1.000
_cell.length_c   1.000
_cell.angle_alpha   90.00
_cell.angle_beta   90.00
_cell.angle_gamma   90.00
#
_symmetry.space_group_name_H-M   'P 1'
#
loop_
_entity.id
_entity.type
_entity.pdbx_description
1 polymer ?
#
loop_
_entity_poly.entity_id
_entity_poly.type
_entity_poly.pdbx_seq_one_letter_code
_entity_poly.pdbx_strand_id
1 'polypeptide(L)'
;MSDKKELFLVLIICFIGFIIWKIYYTSYEKNYTIGEVVRKATGLKSGTAIKFEFYYQGRKIEGGTGMGDYSVRVGDRYVIEFSKEKLDLSEALLYYPVPDTVEIKVPWEGWAEVPKELKQYRRKRMEIFGFYDLLFGD
;
A
#
# COMPACT_ATOMS: atom_id res chain seq x y z
N MET A 1 -37.40 0.86 -24.57
CA MET A 1 -36.24 1.78 -24.60
C MET A 1 -35.04 0.95 -25.01
N SER A 2 -34.20 1.43 -25.92
CA SER A 2 -33.15 0.60 -26.56
C SER A 2 -32.11 0.11 -25.54
N ASP A 3 -31.86 -1.19 -25.47
CA ASP A 3 -30.88 -1.87 -24.58
C ASP A 3 -29.50 -1.19 -24.54
N LYS A 4 -29.11 -0.52 -25.64
CA LYS A 4 -27.87 0.26 -25.73
C LYS A 4 -27.84 1.47 -24.78
N LYS A 5 -29.00 2.08 -24.50
CA LYS A 5 -29.12 3.22 -23.58
C LYS A 5 -28.97 2.77 -22.13
N GLU A 6 -29.52 1.61 -21.77
CA GLU A 6 -29.36 1.03 -20.43
C GLU A 6 -27.90 0.60 -20.19
N LEU A 7 -27.28 -0.07 -21.17
CA LEU A 7 -25.86 -0.44 -21.10
C LEU A 7 -24.95 0.79 -20.93
N PHE A 8 -25.21 1.85 -21.69
CA PHE A 8 -24.43 3.09 -21.61
C PHE A 8 -24.60 3.78 -20.24
N LEU A 9 -25.80 3.72 -19.66
CA LEU A 9 -26.09 4.30 -18.35
C LEU A 9 -25.39 3.52 -17.23
N VAL A 10 -25.35 2.19 -17.31
CA VAL A 10 -24.57 1.34 -16.39
C VAL A 10 -23.08 1.65 -16.48
N LEU A 11 -22.52 1.79 -17.69
CA LEU A 11 -21.11 2.16 -17.87
C LEU A 11 -20.79 3.53 -17.27
N ILE A 12 -21.68 4.51 -17.42
CA ILE A 12 -21.53 5.84 -16.80
C ILE A 12 -21.54 5.74 -15.28
N ILE A 13 -22.46 4.96 -14.68
CA ILE A 13 -22.52 4.78 -13.23
C ILE A 13 -21.23 4.13 -12.71
N CYS A 14 -20.73 3.08 -13.37
CA CYS A 14 -19.46 2.43 -13.01
C CYS A 14 -18.29 3.41 -13.11
N PHE A 15 -18.25 4.24 -14.15
CA PHE A 15 -17.20 5.24 -14.35
C PHE A 15 -17.24 6.34 -13.27
N ILE A 16 -18.43 6.84 -12.94
CA ILE A 16 -18.60 7.82 -11.85
C ILE A 16 -18.21 7.20 -10.51
N GLY A 17 -18.62 5.96 -10.23
CA GLY A 17 -18.23 5.23 -9.02
C GLY A 17 -16.71 5.09 -8.89
N PHE A 18 -16.03 4.77 -9.99
CA PHE A 18 -14.56 4.72 -10.05
C PHE A 18 -13.92 6.09 -9.76
N ILE A 19 -14.45 7.17 -10.33
CA ILE A 19 -13.96 8.54 -10.08
C ILE A 19 -14.14 8.91 -8.61
N ILE A 20 -15.33 8.69 -8.03
CA ILE A 20 -15.60 9.02 -6.63
C ILE A 20 -14.66 8.24 -5.71
N TRP A 21 -14.48 6.94 -5.96
CA TRP A 21 -13.55 6.12 -5.19
C TRP A 21 -12.10 6.61 -5.31
N LYS A 22 -11.67 6.98 -6.52
CA LYS A 22 -10.33 7.55 -6.75
C LYS A 22 -10.14 8.87 -6.00
N ILE A 23 -11.13 9.78 -6.03
CA ILE A 23 -11.08 11.06 -5.31
C ILE A 23 -11.00 10.80 -3.80
N TYR A 24 -11.85 9.90 -3.29
CA TYR A 24 -11.82 9.50 -1.88
C TYR A 24 -10.44 8.97 -1.48
N TYR A 25 -9.85 8.05 -2.25
CA TYR A 25 -8.53 7.49 -1.97
C TYR A 25 -7.39 8.52 -2.08
N THR A 26 -7.48 9.45 -3.04
CA THR A 26 -6.44 10.45 -3.31
C THR A 26 -6.52 11.66 -2.37
N SER A 27 -7.68 11.89 -1.73
CA SER A 27 -7.88 13.02 -0.83
C SER A 27 -7.14 12.90 0.50
N TYR A 28 -6.67 11.70 0.84
CA TYR A 28 -6.02 11.48 2.12
C TYR A 28 -4.55 11.90 2.07
N GLU A 29 -4.15 12.73 3.03
CA GLU A 29 -2.74 13.02 3.26
C GLU A 29 -2.02 11.73 3.65
N LYS A 30 -1.04 11.34 2.83
CA LYS A 30 -0.29 10.09 2.97
C LYS A 30 0.96 10.34 3.79
N ASN A 31 1.13 9.56 4.84
CA ASN A 31 2.31 9.56 5.69
C ASN A 31 3.01 8.21 5.64
N TYR A 32 4.28 8.24 6.03
CA TYR A 32 5.15 7.07 5.97
C TYR A 32 5.72 6.74 7.35
N THR A 33 5.81 5.46 7.65
CA THR A 33 6.43 4.94 8.87
C THR A 33 7.12 3.60 8.56
N ILE A 34 7.67 2.94 9.57
CA ILE A 34 8.18 1.58 9.47
C ILE A 34 7.21 0.65 10.18
N GLY A 35 6.92 -0.46 9.54
CA GLY A 35 6.14 -1.54 10.09
C GLY A 35 6.84 -2.88 9.92
N GLU A 36 6.43 -3.83 10.75
CA GLU A 36 6.98 -5.18 10.80
C GLU A 36 5.91 -6.20 10.40
N VAL A 37 6.30 -7.18 9.59
CA VAL A 37 5.42 -8.26 9.19
C VAL A 37 5.25 -9.24 10.35
N VAL A 38 4.03 -9.37 10.86
CA VAL A 38 3.74 -10.29 11.97
C VAL A 38 3.17 -11.62 11.53
N ARG A 39 2.44 -11.65 10.42
CA ARG A 39 1.80 -12.88 9.95
C ARG A 39 1.61 -12.89 8.45
N LYS A 40 1.57 -14.10 7.89
CA LYS A 40 1.08 -14.35 6.53
C LYS A 40 -0.26 -15.06 6.60
N ALA A 41 -1.22 -14.58 5.81
CA ALA A 41 -2.53 -15.17 5.65
C ALA A 41 -2.71 -15.60 4.20
N THR A 42 -2.71 -16.91 3.95
CA THR A 42 -2.97 -17.46 2.62
C THR A 42 -4.46 -17.73 2.48
N GLY A 43 -5.14 -17.02 1.59
CA GLY A 43 -6.53 -17.28 1.26
C GLY A 43 -6.62 -18.41 0.23
N LEU A 44 -7.56 -19.34 0.39
CA LEU A 44 -7.73 -20.51 -0.49
C LEU A 44 -7.87 -20.19 -1.99
N LYS A 45 -8.26 -18.97 -2.37
CA LYS A 45 -8.47 -18.54 -3.77
C LYS A 45 -7.96 -17.13 -4.14
N SER A 46 -7.37 -16.38 -3.20
CA SER A 46 -7.13 -14.93 -3.37
C SER A 46 -5.68 -14.50 -3.20
N GLY A 47 -4.74 -15.45 -3.25
CA GLY A 47 -3.31 -15.20 -3.02
C GLY A 47 -2.94 -15.14 -1.54
N THR A 48 -1.68 -14.80 -1.27
CA THR A 48 -1.17 -14.61 0.08
C THR A 48 -1.21 -13.13 0.42
N ALA A 49 -1.82 -12.79 1.55
CA ALA A 49 -1.73 -11.48 2.16
C ALA A 49 -0.76 -11.52 3.33
N ILE A 50 -0.06 -10.42 3.58
CA ILE A 50 0.68 -10.21 4.80
C ILE A 50 -0.13 -9.35 5.75
N LYS A 51 0.04 -9.60 7.05
CA LYS A 51 -0.39 -8.74 8.13
C LYS A 51 0.85 -8.13 8.74
N PHE A 52 0.82 -6.81 8.89
CA PHE A 52 1.92 -6.04 9.45
C PHE A 52 1.41 -5.16 10.58
N GLU A 53 2.33 -4.79 11.45
CA GLU A 53 2.07 -3.89 12.56
C GLU A 53 2.98 -2.68 12.44
N PHE A 54 2.46 -1.50 12.76
CA PHE A 54 3.24 -0.28 12.83
C PHE A 54 2.81 0.57 14.02
N TYR A 55 3.65 1.53 14.39
CA TYR A 55 3.35 2.48 15.45
C TYR A 55 3.08 3.85 14.85
N TYR A 56 2.01 4.48 15.33
CA TYR A 56 1.69 5.87 15.07
C TYR A 56 1.21 6.50 16.37
N GLN A 57 1.82 7.62 16.76
CA GLN A 57 1.54 8.31 18.01
C GLN A 57 1.51 7.38 19.25
N GLY A 58 2.47 6.44 19.31
CA GLY A 58 2.60 5.47 20.40
C GLY A 58 1.53 4.38 20.43
N ARG A 59 0.59 4.37 19.49
CA ARG A 59 -0.40 3.31 19.32
C ARG A 59 0.07 2.31 18.29
N LYS A 60 -0.11 1.04 18.62
CA LYS A 60 0.13 -0.08 17.71
C LYS A 60 -1.08 -0.26 16.81
N ILE A 61 -0.86 -0.34 15.50
CA ILE A 61 -1.91 -0.47 14.48
C ILE A 61 -1.58 -1.69 13.61
N GLU A 62 -2.61 -2.44 13.26
CA GLU A 62 -2.52 -3.60 12.37
C GLU A 62 -3.05 -3.23 10.98
N GLY A 63 -2.26 -3.56 9.95
CA GLY A 63 -2.63 -3.40 8.55
C GLY A 63 -2.50 -4.70 7.77
N GLY A 64 -2.91 -4.68 6.50
CA GLY A 64 -2.76 -5.84 5.62
C GLY A 64 -2.54 -5.47 4.17
N THR A 65 -1.61 -6.15 3.53
CA THR A 65 -1.20 -5.93 2.14
C THR A 65 -1.13 -7.24 1.40
N GLY A 66 -1.50 -7.26 0.11
CA GLY A 66 -1.27 -8.42 -0.75
C GLY A 66 0.22 -8.65 -0.96
N MET A 67 0.68 -9.89 -0.75
CA MET A 67 2.11 -10.24 -0.89
C MET A 67 2.60 -10.21 -2.34
N GLY A 68 1.71 -10.45 -3.30
CA GLY A 68 2.09 -10.62 -4.71
C GLY A 68 3.21 -11.65 -4.89
N ASP A 69 4.17 -11.33 -5.76
CA ASP A 69 5.35 -12.16 -6.05
C ASP A 69 6.56 -11.85 -5.13
N TYR A 70 6.40 -11.01 -4.11
CA TYR A 70 7.51 -10.70 -3.21
C TYR A 70 7.79 -11.84 -2.25
N SER A 71 9.06 -12.15 -2.05
CA SER A 71 9.51 -13.03 -0.95
C SER A 71 9.60 -12.21 0.34
N VAL A 72 8.55 -12.27 1.14
CA VAL A 72 8.42 -11.62 2.45
C VAL A 72 8.58 -12.67 3.56
N ARG A 73 9.09 -12.32 4.73
CA ARG A 73 9.17 -13.17 5.94
C ARG A 73 8.54 -12.47 7.13
N VAL A 74 8.15 -13.24 8.15
CA VAL A 74 7.72 -12.67 9.43
C VAL A 74 8.96 -12.07 10.10
N GLY A 75 8.83 -10.87 10.65
CA GLY A 75 9.94 -10.05 11.16
C GLY A 75 10.53 -9.09 10.13
N ASP A 76 10.22 -9.25 8.84
CA ASP A 76 10.71 -8.30 7.83
C ASP A 76 10.08 -6.92 8.06
N ARG A 77 10.89 -5.87 7.90
CA ARG A 77 10.47 -4.49 8.06
C ARG A 77 10.31 -3.82 6.70
N TYR A 78 9.24 -3.04 6.54
CA TYR A 78 8.94 -2.29 5.33
C TYR A 78 8.51 -0.87 5.65
N VAL A 79 8.64 0.01 4.67
CA VAL A 79 7.96 1.30 4.72
C VAL A 79 6.47 1.07 4.61
N ILE A 80 5.71 1.63 5.53
CA ILE A 80 4.24 1.61 5.52
C ILE A 80 3.77 2.98 5.07
N GLU A 81 2.94 3.01 4.03
CA GLU A 81 2.14 4.16 3.66
C GLU A 81 0.82 4.10 4.43
N PHE A 82 0.40 5.18 5.08
CA PHE A 82 -0.87 5.22 5.82
C PHE A 82 -1.52 6.60 5.76
N SER A 83 -2.83 6.65 5.97
CA SER A 83 -3.57 7.91 6.16
C SER A 83 -3.69 8.26 7.65
N LYS A 84 -3.38 9.51 8.01
CA LYS A 84 -3.59 10.02 9.39
C LYS A 84 -5.05 9.99 9.84
N GLU A 85 -5.96 10.20 8.89
CA GLU A 85 -7.41 10.29 9.17
C GLU A 85 -8.04 8.90 9.30
N LYS A 86 -7.47 7.90 8.63
CA LYS A 86 -7.97 6.53 8.61
C LYS A 86 -6.83 5.53 8.56
N LEU A 87 -6.36 5.14 9.73
CA LEU A 87 -5.16 4.30 9.93
C LEU A 87 -5.31 2.89 9.34
N ASP A 88 -6.55 2.40 9.23
CA ASP A 88 -6.92 1.16 8.55
C ASP A 88 -6.71 1.24 7.02
N LEU A 89 -6.60 2.44 6.45
CA LEU A 89 -6.04 2.66 5.11
C LEU A 89 -4.52 2.75 5.22
N SER A 90 -3.90 1.59 5.41
CA SER A 90 -2.45 1.42 5.42
C SER A 90 -2.00 0.30 4.49
N GLU A 91 -0.85 0.50 3.87
CA GLU A 91 -0.25 -0.42 2.91
C GLU A 91 1.25 -0.56 3.18
N ALA A 92 1.72 -1.80 3.27
CA ALA A 92 3.14 -2.09 3.30
C ALA A 92 3.72 -2.01 1.89
N LEU A 93 4.63 -1.06 1.66
CA LEU A 93 5.32 -0.91 0.39
C LEU A 93 6.38 -2.00 0.26
N LEU A 94 6.02 -3.17 -0.29
CA LEU A 94 6.91 -4.35 -0.36
C LEU A 94 8.17 -4.12 -1.22
N TYR A 95 8.11 -3.11 -2.09
CA TYR A 95 9.25 -2.61 -2.84
C TYR A 95 10.18 -1.71 -2.03
N TYR A 96 9.87 -1.41 -0.77
CA TYR A 96 10.68 -0.62 0.16
C TYR A 96 10.98 -1.42 1.45
N PRO A 97 11.88 -2.41 1.39
CA PRO A 97 12.36 -3.08 2.59
C PRO A 97 13.20 -2.11 3.44
N VAL A 98 13.17 -2.30 4.76
CA VAL A 98 14.03 -1.59 5.72
C VAL A 98 14.95 -2.64 6.35
N PRO A 99 16.22 -2.75 5.92
CA PRO A 99 17.15 -3.71 6.50
C PRO A 99 17.34 -3.49 8.00
N ASP A 100 17.58 -4.55 8.77
CA ASP A 100 17.80 -4.47 10.23
C ASP A 100 18.99 -3.60 10.63
N THR A 101 19.97 -3.48 9.74
CA THR A 101 21.15 -2.60 9.91
C THR A 101 20.83 -1.12 9.80
N VAL A 102 19.64 -0.76 9.30
CA VAL A 102 19.22 0.63 9.14
C VAL A 102 18.37 1.03 10.34
N GLU A 103 18.95 1.89 11.17
CA GLU A 103 18.23 2.60 12.22
C GLU A 103 17.90 4.00 11.71
N ILE A 104 16.62 4.27 11.55
CA ILE A 104 16.13 5.59 11.17
C ILE A 104 15.03 6.01 12.14
N LYS A 105 15.12 7.25 12.61
CA LYS A 105 14.15 7.78 13.56
C LYS A 105 12.86 8.10 12.83
N VAL A 106 11.78 7.44 13.23
CA VAL A 106 10.42 7.77 12.81
C VAL A 106 9.90 8.93 13.67
N PRO A 107 9.49 10.07 13.08
CA PRO A 107 8.82 11.14 13.80
C PRO A 107 7.50 10.67 14.42
N TRP A 108 7.01 11.38 15.43
CA TRP A 108 5.73 11.06 16.09
C TRP A 108 4.54 10.98 15.11
N GLU A 109 4.56 11.86 14.11
CA GLU A 109 3.55 11.98 13.04
C GLU A 109 3.89 11.12 11.80
N GLY A 110 4.98 10.34 11.84
CA GLY A 110 5.57 9.74 10.64
C GLY A 110 6.27 10.76 9.73
N TRP A 111 6.74 10.31 8.58
CA TRP A 111 7.33 11.16 7.56
C TRP A 111 6.28 11.61 6.55
N ALA A 112 6.40 12.84 6.06
CA ALA A 112 5.62 13.32 4.91
C ALA A 112 6.07 12.67 3.59
N GLU A 113 7.34 12.26 3.51
CA GLU A 113 7.92 11.54 2.38
C GLU A 113 8.89 10.47 2.85
N VAL A 114 9.09 9.43 2.04
CA VAL A 114 10.08 8.38 2.35
C VAL A 114 11.50 8.99 2.43
N PRO A 115 12.22 8.80 3.54
CA PRO A 115 13.58 9.31 3.72
C PRO A 115 14.54 8.87 2.63
N LYS A 116 15.50 9.75 2.27
CA LYS A 116 16.44 9.51 1.16
C LYS A 116 17.31 8.27 1.40
N GLU A 117 17.63 7.99 2.65
CA GLU A 117 18.41 6.86 3.14
C GLU A 117 17.75 5.52 2.81
N LEU A 118 16.42 5.49 2.75
CA LEU A 118 15.67 4.29 2.38
C LEU A 118 15.57 4.14 0.86
N LYS A 119 15.68 5.24 0.08
CA LYS A 119 15.47 5.23 -1.38
C LYS A 119 16.45 4.31 -2.12
N GLN A 120 17.64 4.10 -1.58
CA GLN A 120 18.64 3.17 -2.13
C GLN A 120 18.23 1.68 -2.04
N TYR A 121 17.34 1.32 -1.10
CA TYR A 121 16.87 -0.06 -0.92
C TYR A 121 15.62 -0.37 -1.74
N ARG A 122 15.13 0.60 -2.52
CA ARG A 122 13.95 0.46 -3.36
C ARG A 122 14.17 -0.65 -4.39
N ARG A 123 13.28 -1.65 -4.36
CA ARG A 123 13.20 -2.74 -5.33
C ARG A 123 12.25 -2.38 -6.48
N LYS A 124 12.28 -3.17 -7.55
CA LYS A 124 11.30 -3.06 -8.65
C LYS A 124 9.90 -3.41 -8.14
N ARG A 125 8.88 -2.66 -8.56
CA ARG A 125 7.48 -2.96 -8.19
C ARG A 125 7.01 -4.23 -8.90
N MET A 126 6.63 -5.24 -8.12
CA MET A 126 6.16 -6.53 -8.63
C MET A 126 4.64 -6.74 -8.46
N GLU A 127 3.91 -5.75 -7.96
CA GLU A 127 2.48 -5.86 -7.60
C GLU A 127 1.56 -5.97 -8.83
N ILE A 128 2.05 -5.61 -10.02
CA ILE A 128 1.26 -5.55 -11.26
C ILE A 128 2.07 -6.19 -12.40
N PHE A 129 2.42 -7.49 -12.31
CA PHE A 129 2.99 -8.30 -13.41
C PHE A 129 3.99 -7.54 -14.34
N GLY A 130 4.88 -6.71 -13.78
CA GLY A 130 5.82 -5.89 -14.55
C GLY A 130 5.25 -4.78 -15.47
N PHE A 131 3.92 -4.55 -15.51
CA PHE A 131 3.29 -3.56 -16.41
C PHE A 131 3.39 -2.11 -15.93
N TYR A 132 3.66 -1.84 -14.65
CA TYR A 132 3.70 -0.47 -14.14
C TYR A 132 4.87 0.33 -14.73
N ASP A 133 6.07 -0.25 -14.82
CA ASP A 133 7.23 0.41 -15.45
C ASP A 133 7.03 0.62 -16.95
N LEU A 134 6.20 -0.20 -17.62
CA LEU A 134 5.87 -0.05 -19.04
C LEU A 134 4.90 1.14 -19.29
N LEU A 135 4.07 1.47 -18.30
CA LEU A 135 3.05 2.52 -18.41
C LEU A 135 3.49 3.85 -17.78
N PHE A 136 4.39 3.81 -16.79
CA PHE A 136 4.72 4.96 -15.94
C PHE A 136 6.21 5.05 -15.57
N GLY A 137 7.07 4.23 -16.18
CA GLY A 137 8.53 4.41 -16.06
C GLY A 137 8.98 5.50 -17.02
N ASP A 138 9.74 6.48 -16.52
CA ASP A 138 10.48 7.45 -17.33
C ASP A 138 11.48 6.76 -18.28
#